data_AF-W2PXI1-F1
#
_entry.id   AF-W2PXI1-F1
#
_cell.length_a   1.000
_cell.length_b   1.000
_cell.length_c   1.000
_cell.angle_alpha   90.00
_cell.angle_beta   90.00
_cell.angle_gamma   90.00
#
_symmetry.space_group_name_H-M   'P 1'
#
loop_
_entity.id
_entity.type
_entity.pdbx_description
1 polymer ?
#
loop_
_entity_poly.entity_id
_entity_poly.type
_entity_poly.pdbx_seq_one_letter_code
_entity_poly.pdbx_strand_id
1 'polypeptide(L)'
;MPRPRTTGTGRKKKTYNRIAVDYSHKLQILERLEDGDTVGEVISAFYPNINKAEKKKKKTEADIEMEKQANFIKSVCEEGKGRLENYRRRGDATVLPAQAESNIVLWLNTMRKEGCPVSAKMLELKTLEVAADTGISSESFSVSYSWRRRFMRRHKLFVRARTRQGQTTPEDAVVARTKFRGEVRAAIVEHNIIQVFNADQTAVFFEYLPRKTITTRDWHGNKRAPFLVLKAGVSRHRHVQEENDSKRHGFGVRL
;
A
#
# COMPACT_ATOMS: atom_id res chain seq x y z
N MET A 1 -37.64 -11.55 15.96
CA MET A 1 -37.99 -12.79 15.23
C MET A 1 -39.49 -12.78 14.94
N PRO A 2 -39.97 -12.86 13.69
CA PRO A 2 -41.40 -12.92 13.43
C PRO A 2 -41.96 -14.30 13.85
N ARG A 3 -43.10 -14.31 14.57
CA ARG A 3 -43.76 -15.54 15.06
C ARG A 3 -44.31 -16.39 13.89
N PRO A 4 -44.18 -17.72 13.91
CA PRO A 4 -44.91 -18.58 12.98
C PRO A 4 -46.41 -18.61 13.33
N ARG A 5 -47.28 -18.73 12.33
CA ARG A 5 -48.72 -18.96 12.53
C ARG A 5 -49.15 -20.29 11.91
N THR A 6 -50.18 -20.87 12.53
CA THR A 6 -50.61 -22.27 12.47
C THR A 6 -51.63 -22.62 11.36
N THR A 7 -52.11 -21.66 10.57
CA THR A 7 -53.09 -21.94 9.49
C THR A 7 -52.87 -21.08 8.24
N GLY A 8 -52.61 -21.73 7.09
CA GLY A 8 -52.51 -21.14 5.74
C GLY A 8 -51.07 -20.91 5.23
N THR A 9 -50.90 -20.86 3.89
CA THR A 9 -49.65 -20.40 3.27
C THR A 9 -49.50 -18.89 3.53
N GLY A 10 -48.80 -18.54 4.61
CA GLY A 10 -48.61 -17.16 5.04
C GLY A 10 -47.94 -16.26 4.00
N ARG A 11 -47.85 -14.96 4.33
CA ARG A 11 -47.21 -13.95 3.47
C ARG A 11 -45.74 -14.32 3.22
N LYS A 12 -45.41 -14.73 2.00
CA LYS A 12 -44.03 -15.03 1.59
C LYS A 12 -43.13 -13.84 1.92
N LYS A 13 -41.96 -14.10 2.51
CA LYS A 13 -40.94 -13.07 2.76
C LYS A 13 -40.62 -12.39 1.43
N LYS A 14 -40.77 -11.07 1.35
CA LYS A 14 -40.38 -10.31 0.17
C LYS A 14 -38.88 -10.49 -0.06
N THR A 15 -38.51 -11.09 -1.19
CA THR A 15 -37.15 -11.12 -1.69
C THR A 15 -36.97 -9.95 -2.65
N TYR A 16 -36.00 -9.09 -2.38
CA TYR A 16 -35.64 -7.98 -3.28
C TYR A 16 -34.62 -8.48 -4.30
N ASN A 17 -35.08 -9.30 -5.24
CA ASN A 17 -34.25 -9.77 -6.34
C ASN A 17 -34.20 -8.66 -7.40
N ARG A 18 -33.00 -8.12 -7.65
CA ARG A 18 -32.73 -7.21 -8.77
C ARG A 18 -32.00 -7.97 -9.85
N ILE A 19 -32.45 -7.82 -11.10
CA ILE A 19 -31.69 -8.25 -12.26
C ILE A 19 -30.70 -7.14 -12.55
N ALA A 20 -29.43 -7.41 -12.33
CA ALA A 20 -28.36 -6.48 -12.67
C ALA A 20 -28.17 -6.47 -14.19
N VAL A 21 -27.88 -5.30 -14.73
CA VAL A 21 -27.71 -5.07 -16.17
C VAL A 21 -26.44 -4.24 -16.35
N ASP A 22 -25.63 -4.59 -17.33
CA ASP A 22 -24.37 -3.89 -17.58
C ASP A 22 -24.57 -2.48 -18.16
N TYR A 23 -23.56 -1.63 -18.01
CA TYR A 23 -23.60 -0.25 -18.49
C TYR A 23 -23.66 -0.14 -20.01
N SER A 24 -23.18 -1.14 -20.76
CA SER A 24 -23.32 -1.18 -22.23
C SER A 24 -24.79 -1.30 -22.66
N HIS A 25 -25.55 -2.21 -22.04
CA HIS A 25 -26.98 -2.36 -22.29
C HIS A 25 -27.75 -1.10 -21.91
N LYS A 26 -27.38 -0.48 -20.78
CA LYS A 26 -27.96 0.80 -20.34
C LYS A 26 -27.66 1.93 -21.33
N LEU A 27 -26.46 1.97 -21.89
CA LEU A 27 -26.07 2.94 -22.90
C LEU A 27 -26.89 2.79 -24.19
N GLN A 28 -27.11 1.55 -24.67
CA GLN A 28 -27.94 1.31 -25.86
C GLN A 28 -29.39 1.75 -25.66
N ILE A 29 -29.93 1.61 -24.44
CA ILE A 29 -31.26 2.16 -24.09
C ILE A 29 -31.23 3.69 -24.21
N LEU A 30 -30.19 4.35 -23.68
CA LEU A 30 -30.05 5.81 -23.74
C LEU A 30 -29.89 6.32 -25.17
N GLU A 31 -29.07 5.66 -25.99
CA GLU A 31 -28.86 6.02 -27.40
C GLU A 31 -30.18 6.00 -28.18
N ARG A 32 -30.99 4.94 -28.03
CA ARG A 32 -32.31 4.87 -28.69
C ARG A 32 -33.27 5.95 -28.21
N LEU A 33 -33.23 6.30 -26.92
CA LEU A 33 -34.05 7.39 -26.39
C LEU A 33 -33.59 8.76 -26.92
N GLU A 34 -32.29 8.94 -27.14
CA GLU A 34 -31.72 10.15 -27.77
C GLU A 34 -32.06 10.24 -29.26
N ASP A 35 -32.15 9.10 -29.95
CA ASP A 35 -32.62 9.00 -31.35
C ASP A 35 -34.12 9.28 -31.53
N GLY A 36 -34.85 9.49 -30.43
CA GLY A 36 -36.26 9.89 -30.42
C GLY A 36 -37.27 8.77 -30.17
N ASP A 37 -36.82 7.54 -29.88
CA ASP A 37 -37.73 6.46 -29.49
C ASP A 37 -38.40 6.77 -28.14
N THR A 38 -39.65 6.38 -27.98
CA THR A 38 -40.31 6.49 -26.68
C THR A 38 -39.81 5.40 -25.72
N VAL A 39 -39.80 5.70 -24.42
CA VAL A 39 -39.50 4.73 -23.35
C VAL A 39 -40.38 3.47 -23.45
N GLY A 40 -41.60 3.62 -23.98
CA GLY A 40 -42.47 2.49 -24.26
C GLY A 40 -41.95 1.52 -25.32
N GLU A 41 -41.48 2.05 -26.45
CA GLU A 41 -40.95 1.30 -27.58
C GLU A 41 -39.63 0.63 -27.21
N VAL A 42 -38.70 1.37 -26.60
CA VAL A 42 -37.39 0.87 -26.18
C VAL A 42 -37.54 -0.31 -25.22
N ILE A 43 -38.34 -0.17 -24.16
CA ILE A 43 -38.56 -1.28 -23.20
C ILE A 43 -39.23 -2.48 -23.87
N SER A 44 -40.09 -2.28 -24.88
CA SER A 44 -40.73 -3.39 -25.59
C SER A 44 -39.74 -4.15 -26.48
N ALA A 45 -38.80 -3.44 -27.09
CA ALA A 45 -37.74 -4.03 -27.91
C ALA A 45 -36.70 -4.78 -27.07
N PHE A 46 -36.23 -4.20 -25.96
CA PHE A 46 -35.21 -4.84 -25.11
C PHE A 46 -35.78 -5.93 -24.19
N TYR A 47 -37.06 -5.86 -23.83
CA TYR A 47 -37.68 -6.80 -22.89
C TYR A 47 -39.04 -7.29 -23.41
N PRO A 48 -39.08 -8.10 -24.49
CA PRO A 48 -40.33 -8.51 -25.13
C PRO A 48 -41.19 -9.43 -24.27
N ASN A 49 -40.57 -10.26 -23.41
CA ASN A 49 -41.24 -11.35 -22.69
C ASN A 49 -41.59 -11.02 -21.21
N ILE A 50 -41.79 -9.74 -20.88
CA ILE A 50 -42.09 -9.31 -19.50
C ILE A 50 -43.57 -9.03 -19.29
N ASN A 51 -44.06 -9.25 -18.06
CA ASN A 51 -45.46 -8.97 -17.74
C ASN A 51 -45.73 -7.45 -17.61
N LYS A 52 -47.00 -7.06 -17.58
CA LYS A 52 -47.42 -5.64 -17.52
C LYS A 52 -46.85 -4.89 -16.31
N ALA A 53 -46.72 -5.56 -15.17
CA ALA A 53 -46.19 -4.96 -13.95
C ALA A 53 -44.66 -4.72 -14.03
N GLU A 54 -43.92 -5.67 -14.59
CA GLU A 54 -42.49 -5.55 -14.89
C GLU A 54 -42.23 -4.46 -15.92
N LYS A 55 -43.04 -4.39 -16.96
CA LYS A 55 -42.94 -3.35 -17.98
C LYS A 55 -43.06 -1.96 -17.37
N LYS A 56 -44.02 -1.75 -16.46
CA LYS A 56 -44.16 -0.47 -15.73
C LYS A 56 -42.92 -0.16 -14.90
N LYS A 57 -42.35 -1.13 -14.19
CA LYS A 57 -41.12 -0.95 -13.40
C LYS A 57 -39.93 -0.58 -14.29
N LYS A 58 -39.75 -1.28 -15.42
CA LYS A 58 -38.65 -1.06 -16.35
C LYS A 58 -38.71 0.31 -17.02
N LYS A 59 -39.91 0.81 -17.34
CA LYS A 59 -40.09 2.20 -17.79
C LYS A 59 -39.59 3.20 -16.74
N THR A 60 -40.05 3.07 -15.49
CA THR A 60 -39.61 3.95 -14.39
C THR A 60 -38.10 3.86 -14.14
N GLU A 61 -37.49 2.67 -14.24
CA GLU A 61 -36.03 2.52 -14.15
C GLU A 61 -35.31 3.27 -15.28
N ALA A 62 -35.77 3.14 -16.53
CA ALA A 62 -35.19 3.83 -17.68
C ALA A 62 -35.33 5.36 -17.58
N ASP A 63 -36.48 5.85 -17.11
CA ASP A 63 -36.72 7.28 -16.88
C ASP A 63 -35.72 7.85 -15.84
N ILE A 64 -35.56 7.16 -14.69
CA ILE A 64 -34.61 7.54 -13.64
C ILE A 64 -33.17 7.50 -14.15
N GLU A 65 -32.85 6.47 -14.94
CA GLU A 65 -31.53 6.24 -15.49
C GLU A 65 -31.12 7.37 -16.45
N MET A 66 -32.03 7.77 -17.34
CA MET A 66 -31.83 8.91 -18.23
C MET A 66 -31.68 10.23 -17.45
N GLU A 67 -32.63 10.54 -16.55
CA GLU A 67 -32.64 11.83 -15.85
C GLU A 67 -31.42 12.00 -14.91
N LYS A 68 -31.00 10.93 -14.22
CA LYS A 68 -30.02 11.04 -13.12
C LYS A 68 -28.67 10.42 -13.41
N GLN A 69 -28.59 9.48 -14.35
CA GLN A 69 -27.39 8.65 -14.55
C GLN A 69 -26.81 8.69 -15.97
N ALA A 70 -27.46 9.34 -16.95
CA ALA A 70 -27.01 9.33 -18.35
C ALA A 70 -25.53 9.70 -18.52
N ASN A 71 -25.10 10.86 -18.01
CA ASN A 71 -23.70 11.31 -18.08
C ASN A 71 -22.72 10.34 -17.40
N PHE A 72 -23.15 9.70 -16.32
CA PHE A 72 -22.33 8.74 -15.61
C PHE A 72 -22.20 7.42 -16.38
N ILE A 73 -23.28 6.95 -17.01
CA ILE A 73 -23.28 5.72 -17.82
C ILE A 73 -22.38 5.91 -19.04
N LYS A 74 -22.51 7.05 -19.74
CA LYS A 74 -21.65 7.42 -20.86
C LYS A 74 -20.17 7.42 -20.45
N SER A 75 -19.82 8.10 -19.35
CA SER A 75 -18.42 8.13 -18.89
C SER A 75 -17.88 6.76 -18.47
N VAL A 76 -18.68 5.89 -17.84
CA VAL A 76 -18.26 4.51 -17.52
C VAL A 76 -18.01 3.69 -18.79
N CYS A 77 -18.83 3.86 -19.83
CA CYS A 77 -18.63 3.19 -21.11
C CYS A 77 -17.41 3.72 -21.86
N GLU A 78 -17.19 5.04 -21.91
CA GLU A 78 -16.00 5.69 -22.50
C GLU A 78 -14.70 5.24 -21.83
N GLU A 79 -14.72 5.00 -20.52
CA GLU A 79 -13.58 4.42 -19.79
C GLU A 79 -13.31 2.94 -20.12
N GLY A 80 -14.07 2.33 -21.05
CA GLY A 80 -13.97 0.94 -21.45
C GLY A 80 -14.54 -0.05 -20.42
N LYS A 81 -15.43 0.43 -19.54
CA LYS A 81 -15.97 -0.35 -18.41
C LYS A 81 -17.46 -0.68 -18.55
N GLY A 82 -18.00 -0.61 -19.76
CA GLY A 82 -19.41 -0.90 -20.08
C GLY A 82 -19.89 -2.26 -19.58
N ARG A 83 -19.05 -3.30 -19.64
CA ARG A 83 -19.37 -4.67 -19.18
C ARG A 83 -19.67 -4.84 -17.68
N LEU A 84 -19.49 -3.79 -16.87
CA LEU A 84 -19.73 -3.87 -15.44
C LEU A 84 -21.23 -3.71 -15.16
N GLU A 85 -21.78 -4.55 -14.30
CA GLU A 85 -23.17 -4.41 -13.81
C GLU A 85 -23.27 -3.47 -12.62
N ASN A 86 -22.15 -3.24 -11.94
CA ASN A 86 -22.04 -2.35 -10.78
C ASN A 86 -20.71 -1.61 -10.84
N TYR A 87 -20.76 -0.29 -11.04
CA TYR A 87 -19.57 0.55 -10.98
C TYR A 87 -19.43 1.14 -9.57
N ARG A 88 -18.23 1.00 -9.01
CA ARG A 88 -17.80 1.76 -7.83
C ARG A 88 -16.53 2.48 -8.22
N ARG A 89 -16.48 3.79 -8.02
CA ARG A 89 -15.25 4.55 -8.25
C ARG A 89 -14.20 4.03 -7.27
N ARG A 90 -12.94 4.10 -7.68
CA ARG A 90 -11.83 3.77 -6.78
C ARG A 90 -11.84 4.78 -5.64
N GLY A 91 -12.22 4.32 -4.44
CA GLY A 91 -12.29 5.18 -3.25
C GLY A 91 -13.67 5.23 -2.60
N ASP A 92 -14.75 4.83 -3.27
CA ASP A 92 -16.13 5.01 -2.78
C ASP A 92 -16.51 4.23 -1.51
N ALA A 93 -15.67 3.30 -1.08
CA ALA A 93 -15.89 2.50 0.12
C ALA A 93 -14.61 2.44 0.99
N THR A 94 -13.91 3.56 1.10
CA THR A 94 -12.81 3.69 2.07
C THR A 94 -13.36 4.04 3.44
N VAL A 95 -12.76 3.45 4.47
CA VAL A 95 -13.10 3.78 5.87
C VAL A 95 -12.63 5.19 6.21
N LEU A 96 -11.53 5.63 5.60
CA LEU A 96 -11.00 6.99 5.76
C LEU A 96 -11.55 7.94 4.68
N PRO A 97 -11.81 9.22 5.01
CA PRO A 97 -12.04 10.26 4.03
C PRO A 97 -10.87 10.43 3.06
N ALA A 98 -11.14 10.89 1.84
CA ALA A 98 -10.11 11.06 0.81
C ALA A 98 -8.98 12.01 1.23
N GLN A 99 -9.31 13.07 1.98
CA GLN A 99 -8.31 14.01 2.52
C GLN A 99 -7.39 13.33 3.54
N ALA A 100 -7.94 12.47 4.40
CA ALA A 100 -7.18 11.74 5.40
C ALA A 100 -6.22 10.72 4.76
N GLU A 101 -6.68 9.97 3.74
CA GLU A 101 -5.78 9.10 2.96
C GLU A 101 -4.66 9.91 2.27
N SER A 102 -4.97 11.11 1.78
CA SER A 102 -3.98 12.00 1.14
C SER A 102 -2.92 12.48 2.12
N ASN A 103 -3.29 12.78 3.38
CA ASN A 103 -2.34 13.14 4.44
C ASN A 103 -1.35 12.00 4.73
N ILE A 104 -1.82 10.75 4.74
CA ILE A 104 -0.95 9.58 4.92
C ILE A 104 0.04 9.46 3.76
N VAL A 105 -0.42 9.66 2.52
CA VAL A 105 0.46 9.63 1.33
C VAL A 105 1.51 10.73 1.38
N LEU A 106 1.12 11.95 1.78
CA LEU A 106 2.03 13.08 1.94
C LEU A 106 3.11 12.77 2.97
N TRP A 107 2.73 12.32 4.17
CA TRP A 107 3.67 11.92 5.22
C TRP A 107 4.65 10.85 4.72
N LEU A 108 4.13 9.84 3.99
CA LEU A 108 4.95 8.77 3.45
C LEU A 108 5.99 9.32 2.45
N ASN A 109 5.57 10.25 1.57
CA ASN A 109 6.47 10.89 0.63
C ASN A 109 7.53 11.77 1.33
N THR A 110 7.18 12.47 2.40
CA THR A 110 8.13 13.23 3.23
C THR A 110 9.19 12.32 3.85
N MET A 111 8.77 11.22 4.49
CA MET A 111 9.70 10.22 5.04
C MET A 111 10.66 9.67 3.97
N ARG A 112 10.15 9.42 2.75
CA ARG A 112 10.99 8.98 1.63
C ARG A 112 11.98 10.05 1.20
N LYS A 113 11.56 11.32 1.11
CA LYS A 113 12.44 12.45 0.75
C LYS A 113 13.60 12.55 1.73
N GLU A 114 13.33 12.34 3.01
CA GLU A 114 14.34 12.30 4.07
C GLU A 114 15.20 11.02 4.05
N GLY A 115 14.85 10.01 3.25
CA GLY A 115 15.56 8.73 3.19
C GLY A 115 15.22 7.78 4.33
N CYS A 116 14.18 8.07 5.10
CA CYS A 116 13.67 7.23 6.19
C CYS A 116 12.80 6.10 5.60
N PRO A 117 13.12 4.82 5.87
CA PRO A 117 12.30 3.71 5.39
C PRO A 117 10.97 3.68 6.14
N VAL A 118 9.87 3.49 5.41
CA VAL A 118 8.53 3.34 6.01
C VAL A 118 8.14 1.88 6.02
N SER A 119 8.10 1.29 7.21
CA SER A 119 7.64 -0.09 7.39
C SER A 119 6.12 -0.21 7.34
N ALA A 120 5.61 -1.44 7.21
CA ALA A 120 4.17 -1.69 7.31
C ALA A 120 3.59 -1.29 8.68
N LYS A 121 4.37 -1.43 9.76
CA LYS A 121 3.95 -1.05 11.11
C LYS A 121 3.91 0.47 11.28
N MET A 122 4.89 1.18 10.71
CA MET A 122 4.87 2.66 10.71
C MET A 122 3.66 3.19 9.94
N LEU A 123 3.35 2.62 8.77
CA LEU A 123 2.15 2.97 8.02
C LEU A 123 0.88 2.70 8.85
N GLU A 124 0.81 1.56 9.52
CA GLU A 124 -0.30 1.21 10.40
C GLU A 124 -0.49 2.23 11.53
N LEU A 125 0.57 2.55 12.27
CA LEU A 125 0.51 3.53 13.36
C LEU A 125 0.10 4.92 12.86
N LYS A 126 0.70 5.40 11.77
CA LYS A 126 0.33 6.72 11.22
C LYS A 126 -1.10 6.75 10.70
N THR A 127 -1.57 5.65 10.13
CA THR A 127 -2.95 5.56 9.64
C THR A 127 -3.95 5.58 10.80
N LEU A 128 -3.64 4.91 11.92
CA LEU A 128 -4.47 4.95 13.12
C LEU A 128 -4.50 6.34 13.77
N GLU A 129 -3.35 7.02 13.81
CA GLU A 129 -3.25 8.42 14.26
C GLU A 129 -4.16 9.33 13.43
N VAL A 130 -4.04 9.27 12.10
CA VAL A 130 -4.89 10.06 11.18
C VAL A 130 -6.37 9.67 11.30
N ALA A 131 -6.68 8.40 11.56
CA ALA A 131 -8.06 7.96 11.78
C ALA A 131 -8.65 8.61 13.04
N ALA A 132 -7.88 8.62 14.14
CA ALA A 132 -8.27 9.26 15.39
C ALA A 132 -8.51 10.77 15.21
N ASP A 133 -7.64 11.46 14.46
CA ASP A 133 -7.81 12.89 14.12
C ASP A 133 -9.11 13.17 13.34
N THR A 134 -9.59 12.19 12.56
CA THR A 134 -10.87 12.27 11.84
C THR A 134 -12.08 11.80 12.65
N GLY A 135 -11.91 11.47 13.94
CA GLY A 135 -12.98 11.00 14.81
C GLY A 135 -13.35 9.51 14.62
N ILE A 136 -12.49 8.72 13.97
CA ILE A 136 -12.71 7.28 13.78
C ILE A 136 -12.02 6.52 14.92
N SER A 137 -12.82 5.81 15.73
CA SER A 137 -12.32 4.99 16.84
C SER A 137 -11.45 3.83 16.34
N SER A 138 -10.43 3.47 17.12
CA SER A 138 -9.58 2.28 16.89
C SER A 138 -10.36 0.96 16.94
N GLU A 139 -11.53 0.94 17.59
CA GLU A 139 -12.40 -0.24 17.64
C GLU A 139 -13.16 -0.46 16.33
N SER A 140 -13.52 0.62 15.63
CA SER A 140 -14.28 0.56 14.38
C SER A 140 -13.39 0.42 13.15
N PHE A 141 -12.11 0.81 13.27
CA PHE A 141 -11.16 0.80 12.18
C PHE A 141 -9.86 0.08 12.51
N SER A 142 -9.62 -1.02 11.80
CA SER A 142 -8.35 -1.74 11.82
C SER A 142 -7.61 -1.56 10.51
N VAL A 143 -6.32 -1.21 10.61
CA VAL A 143 -5.38 -1.14 9.49
C VAL A 143 -4.89 -2.55 9.11
N SER A 144 -5.85 -3.43 8.82
CA SER A 144 -5.62 -4.83 8.49
C SER A 144 -4.71 -5.00 7.28
N TYR A 145 -4.15 -6.20 7.10
CA TYR A 145 -3.36 -6.54 5.92
C TYR A 145 -4.12 -6.23 4.61
N SER A 146 -5.40 -6.58 4.55
CA SER A 146 -6.27 -6.32 3.39
C SER A 146 -6.44 -4.83 3.12
N TRP A 147 -6.63 -4.02 4.17
CA TRP A 147 -6.69 -2.57 4.04
C TRP A 147 -5.38 -2.02 3.49
N ARG A 148 -4.24 -2.37 4.11
CA ARG A 148 -2.91 -1.90 3.67
C ARG A 148 -2.63 -2.27 2.21
N ARG A 149 -2.96 -3.50 1.81
CA ARG A 149 -2.80 -3.96 0.42
C ARG A 149 -3.66 -3.15 -0.55
N ARG A 150 -4.90 -2.81 -0.17
CA ARG A 150 -5.80 -1.98 -1.00
C ARG A 150 -5.30 -0.54 -1.09
N PHE A 151 -4.94 0.06 0.04
CA PHE A 151 -4.32 1.40 0.12
C PHE A 151 -3.10 1.49 -0.79
N MET A 152 -2.14 0.58 -0.63
CA MET A 152 -0.92 0.57 -1.46
C MET A 152 -1.25 0.44 -2.96
N ARG A 153 -2.20 -0.43 -3.34
CA ARG A 153 -2.62 -0.59 -4.73
C ARG A 153 -3.26 0.70 -5.29
N ARG A 154 -4.06 1.41 -4.50
CA ARG A 154 -4.67 2.69 -4.91
C ARG A 154 -3.60 3.74 -5.20
N HIS A 155 -2.57 3.81 -4.36
CA HIS A 155 -1.50 4.82 -4.47
C HIS A 155 -0.24 4.33 -5.21
N LYS A 156 -0.32 3.20 -5.93
CA LYS A 156 0.80 2.60 -6.70
C LYS A 156 2.07 2.40 -5.86
N LEU A 157 1.88 1.97 -4.60
CA LEU A 157 2.93 1.68 -3.64
C LEU A 157 3.21 0.18 -3.56
N PHE A 158 4.46 -0.15 -3.24
CA PHE A 158 4.98 -1.51 -3.21
C PHE A 158 5.89 -1.69 -2.00
N VAL A 159 5.84 -2.87 -1.39
CA VAL A 159 6.86 -3.27 -0.40
C VAL A 159 8.11 -3.67 -1.16
N ARG A 160 9.24 -3.01 -0.88
CA ARG A 160 10.54 -3.30 -1.46
C ARG A 160 11.56 -3.52 -0.37
N ALA A 161 12.47 -4.47 -0.57
CA ALA A 161 13.71 -4.54 0.20
C ALA A 161 14.74 -3.63 -0.48
N ARG A 162 15.58 -2.93 0.30
CA ARG A 162 16.73 -2.25 -0.29
C ARG A 162 17.65 -3.29 -0.89
N THR A 163 17.92 -3.18 -2.19
CA THR A 163 19.02 -3.88 -2.82
C THR A 163 20.30 -3.28 -2.23
N ARG A 164 21.01 -4.03 -1.39
CA ARG A 164 22.39 -3.66 -1.06
C ARG A 164 23.18 -3.90 -2.34
N GLN A 165 23.49 -2.83 -3.07
CA GLN A 165 24.60 -2.90 -4.00
C GLN A 165 25.85 -3.15 -3.14
N GLY A 166 26.63 -4.17 -3.49
CA GLY A 166 27.90 -4.44 -2.80
C GLY A 166 28.80 -3.22 -2.84
N GLN A 167 29.83 -3.19 -1.99
CA GLN A 167 30.93 -2.24 -2.18
C GLN A 167 31.46 -2.42 -3.61
N THR A 168 31.61 -1.31 -4.33
CA THR A 168 32.40 -1.30 -5.56
C THR A 168 33.81 -1.77 -5.19
N THR A 169 34.28 -2.86 -5.81
CA THR A 169 35.68 -3.28 -5.68
C THR A 169 36.58 -2.16 -6.20
N PRO A 170 37.45 -1.59 -5.36
CA PRO A 170 38.38 -0.56 -5.82
C PRO A 170 39.40 -1.18 -6.79
N GLU A 171 39.96 -0.36 -7.67
CA GLU A 171 40.83 -0.78 -8.76
C GLU A 171 42.12 -1.47 -8.24
N ASP A 172 42.57 -1.11 -7.04
CA ASP A 172 43.75 -1.66 -6.37
C ASP A 172 43.48 -2.94 -5.57
N ALA A 173 42.22 -3.40 -5.48
CA ALA A 173 41.84 -4.56 -4.67
C ALA A 173 42.61 -5.84 -5.05
N VAL A 174 42.91 -6.02 -6.34
CA VAL A 174 43.65 -7.18 -6.83
C VAL A 174 45.10 -7.15 -6.36
N VAL A 175 45.73 -5.98 -6.38
CA VAL A 175 47.12 -5.79 -5.93
C VAL A 175 47.20 -5.96 -4.42
N ALA A 176 46.32 -5.30 -3.67
CA ALA A 176 46.25 -5.41 -2.21
C ALA A 176 46.03 -6.86 -1.76
N ARG A 177 45.10 -7.58 -2.41
CA ARG A 177 44.84 -9.00 -2.13
C ARG A 177 46.07 -9.88 -2.41
N THR A 178 46.78 -9.62 -3.50
CA THR A 178 47.96 -10.41 -3.88
C THR A 178 49.11 -10.22 -2.90
N LYS A 179 49.36 -8.96 -2.48
CA LYS A 179 50.36 -8.63 -1.47
C LYS A 179 50.03 -9.28 -0.12
N PHE A 180 48.82 -9.08 0.39
CA PHE A 180 48.38 -9.67 1.66
C PHE A 180 48.47 -11.20 1.66
N ARG A 181 48.06 -11.86 0.57
CA ARG A 181 48.18 -13.33 0.44
C ARG A 181 49.64 -13.78 0.49
N GLY A 182 50.56 -13.01 -0.07
CA GLY A 182 52.00 -13.29 -0.02
C GLY A 182 52.53 -13.22 1.41
N GLU A 183 52.24 -12.14 2.12
CA GLU A 183 52.67 -11.90 3.50
C GLU A 183 52.13 -12.98 4.46
N VAL A 184 50.84 -13.33 4.35
CA VAL A 184 50.24 -14.40 5.17
C VAL A 184 50.91 -15.75 4.92
N ARG A 185 51.22 -16.08 3.67
CA ARG A 185 51.91 -17.34 3.33
C ARG A 185 53.34 -17.38 3.88
N ALA A 186 54.06 -16.26 3.80
CA ALA A 186 55.40 -16.17 4.37
C ALA A 186 55.37 -16.40 5.89
N ALA A 187 54.45 -15.72 6.60
CA ALA A 187 54.28 -15.88 8.04
C ALA A 187 53.88 -17.30 8.46
N ILE A 188 53.05 -18.01 7.66
CA ILE A 188 52.69 -19.40 7.92
C ILE A 188 53.93 -20.31 7.90
N VAL A 189 54.81 -20.13 6.91
CA VAL A 189 56.03 -20.93 6.77
C VAL A 189 57.04 -20.58 7.87
N GLU A 190 57.29 -19.29 8.10
CA GLU A 190 58.28 -18.80 9.08
C GLU A 190 57.95 -19.25 10.51
N HIS A 191 56.67 -19.22 10.89
CA HIS A 191 56.23 -19.56 12.24
C HIS A 191 55.63 -20.96 12.37
N ASN A 192 55.72 -21.80 11.32
CA ASN A 192 55.17 -23.16 11.28
C ASN A 192 53.69 -23.23 11.72
N ILE A 193 52.86 -22.31 11.20
CA ILE A 193 51.45 -22.20 11.58
C ILE A 193 50.65 -23.33 10.91
N ILE A 194 50.22 -24.30 11.71
CA ILE A 194 49.43 -25.46 11.26
C ILE A 194 47.93 -25.21 11.19
N GLN A 195 47.42 -24.19 11.89
CA GLN A 195 46.00 -23.86 11.94
C GLN A 195 45.79 -22.37 11.76
N VAL A 196 44.91 -22.01 10.83
CA VAL A 196 44.51 -20.64 10.56
C VAL A 196 43.00 -20.55 10.74
N PHE A 197 42.57 -19.72 11.70
CA PHE A 197 41.17 -19.47 11.96
C PHE A 197 40.74 -18.16 11.31
N ASN A 198 39.52 -18.13 10.77
CA ASN A 198 38.90 -16.88 10.38
C ASN A 198 38.33 -16.21 11.63
N ALA A 199 38.70 -14.96 11.87
CA ALA A 199 38.14 -14.14 12.93
C ALA A 199 37.72 -12.80 12.33
N ASP A 200 36.43 -12.52 12.38
CA ASP A 200 35.87 -11.25 11.94
C ASP A 200 35.00 -10.62 13.04
N GLN A 201 35.03 -9.30 13.12
CA GLN A 201 34.14 -8.55 14.00
C GLN A 201 32.83 -8.29 13.27
N THR A 202 31.78 -9.01 13.63
CA THR A 202 30.42 -8.67 13.20
C THR A 202 29.85 -7.63 14.17
N ALA A 203 29.63 -6.42 13.68
CA ALA A 203 28.95 -5.39 14.45
C ALA A 203 27.51 -5.86 14.79
N VAL A 204 27.20 -5.92 16.09
CA VAL A 204 25.84 -6.13 16.57
C VAL A 204 25.14 -4.78 16.61
N PHE A 205 24.17 -4.59 15.71
CA PHE A 205 23.35 -3.38 15.67
C PHE A 205 22.14 -3.56 16.61
N PHE A 206 22.03 -2.70 17.62
CA PHE A 206 20.92 -2.73 18.58
C PHE A 206 19.63 -2.12 18.02
N GLU A 207 19.75 -1.25 17.00
CA GLU A 207 18.62 -0.68 16.28
C GLU A 207 18.81 -0.89 14.79
N TYR A 208 17.94 -1.69 14.18
CA TYR A 208 17.95 -1.92 12.74
C TYR A 208 16.82 -1.11 12.07
N LEU A 209 17.19 -0.29 11.11
CA LEU A 209 16.22 0.28 10.19
C LEU A 209 15.45 -0.86 9.49
N PRO A 210 14.14 -0.71 9.27
CA PRO A 210 13.34 -1.70 8.56
C PRO A 210 13.98 -2.15 7.24
N ARG A 211 14.21 -3.46 7.10
CA ARG A 211 14.77 -4.06 5.87
C ARG A 211 13.88 -3.83 4.64
N LYS A 212 12.58 -3.73 4.87
CA LYS A 212 11.54 -3.51 3.85
C LYS A 212 10.93 -2.12 4.04
N THR A 213 10.76 -1.40 2.94
CA THR A 213 10.14 -0.08 2.88
C THR A 213 8.98 -0.06 1.88
N ILE A 214 7.96 0.75 2.13
CA ILE A 214 6.84 0.98 1.22
C ILE A 214 7.21 2.14 0.28
N THR A 215 7.40 1.84 -1.00
CA THR A 215 7.88 2.80 -2.01
C THR A 215 7.18 2.67 -3.36
N THR A 216 7.33 3.66 -4.23
CA THR A 216 6.87 3.62 -5.63
C THR A 216 7.78 2.72 -6.47
N ARG A 217 7.38 2.46 -7.73
CA ARG A 217 8.10 1.52 -8.60
C ARG A 217 9.50 2.02 -9.02
N ASP A 218 9.68 3.33 -9.13
CA ASP A 218 10.84 3.97 -9.76
C ASP A 218 11.86 4.51 -8.74
N TRP A 219 11.86 3.96 -7.52
CA TRP A 219 12.73 4.40 -6.45
C TRP A 219 14.07 3.66 -6.44
N HIS A 220 15.17 4.38 -6.66
CA HIS A 220 16.52 3.83 -6.74
C HIS A 220 17.29 3.82 -5.41
N GLY A 221 16.68 4.26 -4.32
CA GLY A 221 17.32 4.37 -3.01
C GLY A 221 18.25 5.58 -2.90
N ASN A 222 18.31 6.19 -1.72
CA ASN A 222 19.30 7.22 -1.43
C ASN A 222 20.63 6.56 -1.07
N LYS A 223 21.67 6.80 -1.87
CA LYS A 223 23.06 6.56 -1.47
C LYS A 223 23.44 7.66 -0.49
N ARG A 224 23.77 7.30 0.75
CA ARG A 224 24.40 8.20 1.70
C ARG A 224 25.87 7.83 1.78
N ALA A 225 26.73 8.82 1.95
CA ALA A 225 28.12 8.55 2.29
C ALA A 225 28.14 7.68 3.55
N PRO A 226 28.86 6.55 3.55
CA PRO A 226 29.03 5.77 4.77
C PRO A 226 29.70 6.66 5.83
N PHE A 227 29.15 6.67 7.04
CA PHE A 227 29.79 7.29 8.19
C PHE A 227 30.08 6.19 9.21
N LEU A 228 31.29 6.21 9.77
CA LEU A 228 31.67 5.30 10.84
C LEU A 228 31.03 5.79 12.14
N VAL A 229 30.31 4.89 12.81
CA VAL A 229 29.93 5.05 14.21
C VAL A 229 30.83 4.12 15.01
N LEU A 230 31.88 4.68 15.62
CA LEU A 230 32.76 3.95 16.52
C LEU A 230 32.14 4.00 17.92
N LYS A 231 31.60 2.87 18.38
CA LYS A 231 31.03 2.75 19.72
C LYS A 231 32.12 2.30 20.68
N ALA A 232 32.72 3.25 21.41
CA ALA A 232 33.58 2.94 22.54
C ALA A 232 32.73 2.62 23.78
N GLY A 233 33.21 1.71 24.64
CA GLY A 233 32.59 1.49 25.95
C GLY A 233 32.70 2.72 26.85
N VAL A 234 31.87 2.78 27.89
CA VAL A 234 31.89 3.84 28.92
C VAL A 234 33.31 3.94 29.50
N SER A 235 33.86 5.15 29.56
CA SER A 235 35.21 5.34 30.13
C SER A 235 35.19 5.05 31.62
N ARG A 236 36.20 4.32 32.10
CA ARG A 236 36.41 4.14 33.56
C ARG A 236 36.93 5.41 34.24
N HIS A 237 37.40 6.38 33.45
CA HIS A 237 37.85 7.68 33.95
C HIS A 237 36.72 8.70 33.86
N ARG A 238 36.27 9.18 35.02
CA ARG A 238 35.09 10.06 35.15
C ARG A 238 35.17 11.34 34.31
N HIS A 239 36.32 12.02 34.31
CA HIS A 239 36.52 13.24 33.52
C HIS A 239 36.40 12.99 32.00
N VAL A 240 36.83 11.82 31.51
CA VAL A 240 36.70 11.43 30.11
C VAL A 240 35.23 11.14 29.77
N GLN A 241 34.49 10.54 30.71
CA GLN A 241 33.07 10.25 30.51
C GLN A 241 32.23 11.54 30.45
N GLU A 242 32.48 12.49 31.36
CA GLU A 242 31.81 13.79 31.38
C GLU A 242 32.09 14.59 30.08
N GLU A 243 33.33 14.55 29.57
CA GLU A 243 33.65 15.15 28.28
C GLU A 243 32.95 14.45 27.10
N ASN A 244 32.89 13.12 27.12
CA ASN A 244 32.19 12.36 26.08
C ASN A 244 30.69 12.69 26.07
N ASP A 245 30.05 12.80 27.23
CA ASP A 245 28.62 13.11 27.32
C ASP A 245 28.32 14.54 26.85
N SER A 246 29.17 15.50 27.24
CA SER A 246 28.99 16.92 26.90
C SER A 246 29.34 17.25 25.44
N LYS A 247 30.49 16.77 24.94
CA LYS A 247 31.03 17.18 23.64
C LYS A 247 30.85 16.14 22.53
N ARG A 248 30.62 14.89 22.91
CA ARG A 248 30.58 13.75 21.97
C ARG A 248 29.30 12.95 22.11
N HIS A 249 28.25 13.48 22.74
CA HIS A 249 26.95 12.83 22.89
C HIS A 249 27.04 11.38 23.44
N GLY A 250 28.00 11.12 24.32
CA GLY A 250 28.27 9.82 24.93
C GLY A 250 29.24 8.91 24.15
N PHE A 251 29.84 9.38 23.06
CA PHE A 251 30.81 8.62 22.27
C PHE A 251 32.25 8.83 22.76
N GLY A 252 32.95 7.74 23.10
CA GLY A 252 34.35 7.77 23.55
C GLY A 252 35.38 7.83 22.41
N VAL A 253 36.60 8.24 22.74
CA VAL A 253 37.75 8.23 21.83
C VAL A 253 38.56 6.97 22.07
N ARG A 254 38.41 5.99 21.18
CA ARG A 254 39.47 5.02 20.89
C ARG A 254 39.54 4.85 19.37
N LEU A 255 40.71 5.14 18.81
CA LEU A 255 41.14 4.55 17.55
C LEU A 255 41.47 3.09 17.81
#